data_AF-A0A956W0D2-F1
#
_entry.id   AF-A0A956W0D2-F1
#
_cell.length_a   1.000
_cell.length_b   1.000
_cell.length_c   1.000
_cell.angle_alpha   90.00
_cell.angle_beta   90.00
_cell.angle_gamma   90.00
#
_symmetry.space_group_name_H-M   'P 1'
#
loop_
_entity.id
_entity.type
_entity.pdbx_description
1 polymer ?
#
loop_
_entity_poly.entity_id
_entity_poly.type
_entity_poly.pdbx_seq_one_letter_code
_entity_poly.pdbx_strand_id
1 'polypeptide(L)'
;LYELILRNVRTPRERRGDFDAQLAAIRIGVDRYGRLLDRYGHSTTHEATEALKEYAERLARASIASLPNGDYVARDTLDPGHGGGTRPEILVTVRIRDDEAEVDFTGSSPQVDSSVNAVAAVTKSAVAYCLRCLMPPHAPSNSGYFRPLRFILPEGSVVNARPQHAVSAGNVETSQRITDVVLAALQQAAPDRIPAASAGTMSNFTYGGYREDGTPFASYETIPGGAGGGPGGTGEPG
;
A
#
# COMPACT_ATOMS: atom_id res chain seq x y z
N LEU A 1 -14.19 26.05 3.11
CA LEU A 1 -13.17 24.98 2.94
C LEU A 1 -13.12 24.45 1.51
N TYR A 2 -14.24 23.99 0.94
CA TYR A 2 -14.27 23.45 -0.43
C TYR A 2 -13.68 24.40 -1.50
N GLU A 3 -14.15 25.64 -1.55
CA GLU A 3 -13.61 26.67 -2.47
C GLU A 3 -12.14 27.02 -2.19
N LEU A 4 -11.67 26.90 -0.95
CA LEU A 4 -10.26 27.11 -0.61
C LEU A 4 -9.39 26.03 -1.27
N ILE A 5 -9.81 24.77 -1.22
CA ILE A 5 -9.10 23.65 -1.85
C ILE A 5 -9.07 23.84 -3.37
N LEU A 6 -10.22 24.17 -3.99
CA LEU A 6 -10.30 24.36 -5.44
C LEU A 6 -9.44 25.53 -5.94
N ARG A 7 -9.24 26.58 -5.14
CA ARG A 7 -8.33 27.69 -5.48
C ARG A 7 -6.85 27.31 -5.45
N ASN A 8 -6.48 26.22 -4.80
CA ASN A 8 -5.08 25.80 -4.62
C ASN A 8 -4.65 24.63 -5.54
N VAL A 9 -5.44 24.33 -6.57
CA VAL A 9 -5.16 23.25 -7.53
C VAL A 9 -5.17 23.77 -8.97
N ARG A 10 -4.37 23.13 -9.84
CA ARG A 10 -4.24 23.52 -11.25
C ARG A 10 -5.48 23.19 -12.10
N THR A 11 -6.23 22.15 -11.73
CA THR A 11 -7.42 21.69 -12.47
C THR A 11 -8.69 21.67 -11.59
N PRO A 12 -9.20 22.83 -11.14
CA PRO A 12 -10.30 22.90 -10.16
C PRO A 12 -11.59 22.22 -10.61
N ARG A 13 -11.91 22.24 -11.91
CA ARG A 13 -13.11 21.59 -12.44
C ARG A 13 -13.05 20.07 -12.31
N GLU A 14 -11.92 19.47 -12.62
CA GLU A 14 -11.69 18.02 -12.47
C GLU A 14 -11.73 17.64 -10.99
N ARG A 15 -11.04 18.39 -10.13
CA ARG A 15 -11.05 18.13 -8.67
C ARG A 15 -12.41 18.27 -8.04
N ARG A 16 -13.25 19.20 -8.54
CA ARG A 16 -14.66 19.27 -8.17
C ARG A 16 -15.39 17.97 -8.52
N GLY A 17 -15.21 17.47 -9.75
CA GLY A 17 -15.76 16.19 -10.19
C GLY A 17 -15.33 15.02 -9.30
N ASP A 18 -14.04 14.93 -8.96
CA ASP A 18 -13.53 13.88 -8.04
C ASP A 18 -14.23 13.93 -6.68
N PHE A 19 -14.36 15.12 -6.09
CA PHE A 19 -15.06 15.29 -4.81
C PHE A 19 -16.55 14.97 -4.88
N ASP A 20 -17.22 15.40 -5.95
CA ASP A 20 -18.64 15.13 -6.16
C ASP A 20 -18.89 13.62 -6.33
N ALA A 21 -18.00 12.92 -7.05
CA ALA A 21 -18.04 11.47 -7.21
C ALA A 21 -17.81 10.75 -5.88
N GLN A 22 -16.81 11.16 -5.09
CA GLN A 22 -16.57 10.60 -3.75
C GLN A 22 -17.78 10.80 -2.83
N LEU A 23 -18.38 11.99 -2.84
CA LEU A 23 -19.56 12.30 -2.03
C LEU A 23 -20.77 11.46 -2.46
N ALA A 24 -20.98 11.29 -3.78
CA ALA A 24 -22.03 10.43 -4.30
C ALA A 24 -21.84 8.97 -3.86
N ALA A 25 -20.62 8.44 -3.93
CA ALA A 25 -20.30 7.09 -3.47
C ALA A 25 -20.57 6.91 -1.97
N ILE A 26 -20.15 7.87 -1.14
CA ILE A 26 -20.41 7.84 0.31
C ILE A 26 -21.91 7.86 0.60
N ARG A 27 -22.69 8.72 -0.09
CA ARG A 27 -24.15 8.81 0.11
C ARG A 27 -24.85 7.49 -0.23
N ILE A 28 -24.44 6.83 -1.31
CA ILE A 28 -24.95 5.49 -1.65
C ILE A 28 -24.57 4.48 -0.57
N GLY A 29 -23.34 4.55 -0.05
CA GLY A 29 -22.89 3.73 1.08
C GLY A 29 -23.76 3.92 2.32
N VAL A 30 -24.05 5.17 2.70
CA VAL A 30 -24.91 5.51 3.85
C VAL A 30 -26.33 4.99 3.66
N ASP A 31 -26.94 5.19 2.49
CA ASP A 31 -28.28 4.66 2.19
C ASP A 31 -28.32 3.13 2.27
N ARG A 32 -27.38 2.44 1.62
CA ARG A 32 -27.33 0.97 1.61
C ARG A 32 -27.06 0.38 2.99
N TYR A 33 -26.15 1.00 3.76
CA TYR A 33 -25.85 0.57 5.12
C TYR A 33 -27.05 0.84 6.05
N GLY A 34 -27.72 1.99 5.88
CA GLY A 34 -28.98 2.31 6.57
C GLY A 34 -30.07 1.26 6.33
N ARG A 35 -30.25 0.81 5.08
CA ARG A 35 -31.21 -0.27 4.77
C ARG A 35 -30.86 -1.60 5.43
N LEU A 36 -29.58 -1.91 5.65
CA LEU A 36 -29.17 -3.08 6.42
C LEU A 36 -29.56 -2.93 7.89
N LEU A 37 -29.34 -1.76 8.47
CA LEU A 37 -29.73 -1.45 9.84
C LEU A 37 -31.26 -1.50 10.03
N ASP A 38 -32.04 -0.97 9.09
CA ASP A 38 -33.51 -1.01 9.15
C ASP A 38 -34.04 -2.44 9.04
N ARG A 39 -33.40 -3.27 8.20
CA ARG A 39 -33.85 -4.64 7.94
C ARG A 39 -33.45 -5.63 9.02
N TYR A 40 -32.23 -5.52 9.55
CA TYR A 40 -31.65 -6.51 10.45
C TYR A 40 -31.42 -5.99 11.87
N GLY A 41 -31.57 -4.69 12.10
CA GLY A 41 -31.28 -4.04 13.37
C GLY A 41 -29.78 -3.75 13.55
N HIS A 42 -29.48 -2.84 14.47
CA HIS A 42 -28.12 -2.40 14.76
C HIS A 42 -27.22 -3.53 15.27
N SER A 43 -27.70 -4.30 16.25
CA SER A 43 -26.92 -5.38 16.89
C SER A 43 -26.47 -6.43 15.89
N THR A 44 -27.40 -7.00 15.12
CA THR A 44 -27.09 -8.03 14.11
C THR A 44 -26.16 -7.51 13.01
N THR A 45 -26.36 -6.27 12.55
CA THR A 45 -25.49 -5.66 11.51
C THR A 45 -24.06 -5.46 12.02
N HIS A 46 -23.92 -5.02 13.27
CA HIS A 46 -22.63 -4.84 13.91
C HIS A 46 -21.92 -6.19 14.13
N GLU A 47 -22.63 -7.18 14.67
CA GLU A 47 -22.13 -8.54 14.86
C GLU A 47 -21.66 -9.17 13.54
N ALA A 48 -22.43 -9.01 12.46
CA ALA A 48 -22.03 -9.49 11.14
C ALA A 48 -20.75 -8.79 10.63
N THR A 49 -20.59 -7.50 10.92
CA THR A 49 -19.39 -6.75 10.54
C THR A 49 -18.16 -7.23 11.30
N GLU A 50 -18.26 -7.48 12.61
CA GLU A 50 -17.16 -8.05 13.39
C GLU A 50 -16.85 -9.48 12.97
N ALA A 51 -17.88 -10.30 12.71
CA ALA A 51 -17.70 -11.66 12.20
C ALA A 51 -16.95 -11.70 10.86
N LEU A 52 -17.17 -10.73 9.97
CA LEU A 52 -16.41 -10.59 8.71
C LEU A 52 -14.94 -10.21 8.95
N LYS A 53 -14.65 -9.39 9.96
CA LYS A 53 -13.27 -9.04 10.34
C LYS A 53 -12.57 -10.23 10.98
N GLU A 54 -13.23 -10.94 11.89
CA GLU A 54 -12.70 -12.17 12.50
C GLU A 54 -12.45 -13.25 11.45
N TYR A 55 -13.32 -13.36 10.44
CA TYR A 55 -13.09 -14.30 9.34
C TYR A 55 -11.85 -13.94 8.52
N ALA A 56 -11.67 -12.67 8.17
CA ALA A 56 -10.46 -12.20 7.51
C ALA A 56 -9.20 -12.43 8.35
N GLU A 57 -9.29 -12.21 9.67
CA GLU A 57 -8.20 -12.51 10.62
C GLU A 57 -7.85 -13.99 10.63
N ARG A 58 -8.83 -14.89 10.74
CA ARG A 58 -8.59 -16.35 10.71
C ARG A 58 -7.89 -16.79 9.42
N LEU A 59 -8.32 -16.26 8.28
CA LEU A 59 -7.68 -16.56 7.00
C LEU A 59 -6.23 -16.03 6.95
N ALA A 60 -5.98 -14.84 7.47
CA ALA A 60 -4.63 -14.27 7.53
C ALA A 60 -3.71 -15.10 8.44
N ARG A 61 -4.16 -15.43 9.64
CA ARG A 61 -3.47 -16.32 10.59
C ARG A 61 -3.15 -17.68 9.97
N ALA A 62 -4.12 -18.30 9.30
CA ALA A 62 -3.89 -19.58 8.60
C ALA A 62 -2.87 -19.44 7.46
N SER A 63 -2.89 -18.33 6.71
CA SER A 63 -1.89 -18.07 5.67
C SER A 63 -0.50 -17.85 6.24
N ILE A 64 -0.37 -17.17 7.38
CA ILE A 64 0.91 -16.98 8.09
C ILE A 64 1.42 -18.32 8.64
N ALA A 65 0.57 -19.10 9.31
CA ALA A 65 0.91 -20.41 9.85
C ALA A 65 1.31 -21.46 8.80
N SER A 66 0.99 -21.22 7.52
CA SER A 66 1.48 -22.05 6.42
C SER A 66 2.95 -21.79 6.07
N LEU A 67 3.54 -20.71 6.58
CA LEU A 67 4.96 -20.38 6.41
C LEU A 67 5.77 -20.98 7.57
N PRO A 68 7.01 -21.43 7.32
CA PRO A 68 7.88 -21.89 8.39
C PRO A 68 8.19 -20.78 9.40
N ASN A 69 8.28 -21.15 10.68
CA ASN A 69 8.78 -20.24 11.71
C ASN A 69 10.25 -19.88 11.42
N GLY A 70 10.58 -18.60 11.46
CA GLY A 70 11.92 -18.13 11.13
C GLY A 70 12.02 -16.62 11.07
N ASP A 71 13.24 -16.14 10.84
CA ASP A 71 13.56 -14.74 10.62
C ASP A 71 14.10 -14.59 9.20
N TYR A 72 13.37 -13.85 8.38
CA TYR A 72 13.67 -13.68 6.96
C TYR A 72 14.07 -12.24 6.70
N VAL A 73 15.26 -12.03 6.14
CA VAL A 73 15.86 -10.70 6.01
C VAL A 73 16.04 -10.37 4.55
N ALA A 74 15.61 -9.18 4.14
CA ALA A 74 15.85 -8.67 2.81
C ALA A 74 16.12 -7.17 2.87
N ARG A 75 16.89 -6.68 1.90
CA ARG A 75 17.18 -5.27 1.73
C ARG A 75 17.34 -4.92 0.28
N ASP A 76 17.00 -3.69 -0.04
CA ASP A 76 17.22 -3.11 -1.35
C ASP A 76 17.22 -1.57 -1.26
N THR A 77 17.64 -0.92 -2.32
CA THR A 77 17.81 0.53 -2.38
C THR A 77 16.85 1.19 -3.35
N LEU A 78 16.50 2.44 -3.07
CA LEU A 78 15.77 3.30 -3.99
C LEU A 78 16.71 4.30 -4.66
N ASP A 79 16.33 4.77 -5.84
CA ASP A 79 16.91 6.00 -6.36
C ASP A 79 16.46 7.18 -5.48
N PRO A 80 17.36 8.08 -5.05
CA PRO A 80 16.98 9.22 -4.22
C PRO A 80 16.08 10.23 -4.94
N GLY A 81 15.96 10.13 -6.28
CA GLY A 81 15.17 11.03 -7.09
C GLY A 81 15.89 12.35 -7.39
N HIS A 82 15.12 13.42 -7.56
CA HIS A 82 15.63 14.72 -8.00
C HIS A 82 16.55 15.34 -6.94
N GLY A 83 17.78 15.67 -7.33
CA GLY A 83 18.81 16.28 -6.47
C GLY A 83 20.10 15.47 -6.35
N GLY A 84 20.05 14.17 -6.65
CA GLY A 84 21.18 13.26 -6.41
C GLY A 84 21.48 13.09 -4.91
N GLY A 85 22.16 12.01 -4.53
CA GLY A 85 22.47 11.72 -3.14
C GLY A 85 22.70 10.24 -2.87
N THR A 86 22.83 9.88 -1.60
CA THR A 86 22.92 8.47 -1.18
C THR A 86 21.58 7.79 -1.41
N ARG A 87 21.61 6.65 -2.12
CA ARG A 87 20.45 5.78 -2.31
C ARG A 87 19.94 5.31 -0.94
N PRO A 88 18.71 5.65 -0.52
CA PRO A 88 18.19 5.15 0.73
C PRO A 88 17.98 3.64 0.63
N GLU A 89 18.43 2.92 1.65
CA GLU A 89 18.26 1.47 1.80
C GLU A 89 17.02 1.21 2.66
N ILE A 90 16.20 0.26 2.22
CA ILE A 90 15.12 -0.32 3.01
C ILE A 90 15.58 -1.70 3.43
N LEU A 91 15.64 -1.92 4.74
CA LEU A 91 15.91 -3.22 5.36
C LEU A 91 14.64 -3.68 6.05
N VAL A 92 14.24 -4.93 5.80
CA VAL A 92 13.13 -5.57 6.50
C VAL A 92 13.59 -6.91 7.08
N THR A 93 13.16 -7.17 8.31
CA THR A 93 13.17 -8.50 8.92
C THR A 93 11.74 -8.92 9.17
N VAL A 94 11.29 -9.99 8.51
CA VAL A 94 9.98 -10.61 8.75
C VAL A 94 10.19 -11.81 9.66
N ARG A 95 9.64 -11.74 10.87
CA ARG A 95 9.70 -12.82 11.87
C ARG A 95 8.35 -13.52 11.92
N ILE A 96 8.33 -14.79 11.52
CA ILE A 96 7.14 -15.63 11.58
C ILE A 96 7.20 -16.49 12.84
N ARG A 97 6.16 -16.43 13.66
CA ARG A 97 5.99 -17.23 14.88
C ARG A 97 4.56 -17.72 14.92
N ASP A 98 4.39 -19.00 14.68
CA ASP A 98 3.10 -19.70 14.60
C ASP A 98 2.18 -19.00 13.59
N ASP A 99 1.15 -18.30 14.05
CA ASP A 99 0.18 -17.62 13.17
C ASP A 99 0.33 -16.09 13.13
N GLU A 100 1.44 -15.56 13.66
CA GLU A 100 1.75 -14.13 13.73
C GLU A 100 3.00 -13.77 12.94
N ALA A 101 2.98 -12.57 12.36
CA ALA A 101 4.11 -12.01 11.64
C ALA A 101 4.48 -10.64 12.21
N GLU A 102 5.72 -10.53 12.65
CA GLU A 102 6.35 -9.27 12.99
C GLU A 102 7.19 -8.76 11.81
N VAL A 103 6.95 -7.53 11.41
CA VAL A 103 7.63 -6.88 10.28
C VAL A 103 8.39 -5.67 10.80
N ASP A 104 9.71 -5.81 10.82
CA ASP A 104 10.64 -4.88 11.45
C ASP A 104 11.52 -4.21 10.42
N PHE A 105 11.45 -2.88 10.37
CA PHE A 105 12.23 -2.05 9.45
C PHE A 105 13.42 -1.36 10.13
N THR A 106 13.80 -1.80 11.32
CA THR A 106 15.00 -1.32 12.01
C THR A 106 16.23 -1.51 11.12
N GLY A 107 17.01 -0.44 10.97
CA GLY A 107 18.18 -0.38 10.08
C GLY A 107 17.90 0.16 8.68
N SER A 108 16.63 0.41 8.32
CA SER A 108 16.31 1.23 7.13
C SER A 108 16.91 2.63 7.26
N SER A 109 17.27 3.24 6.13
CA SER A 109 17.86 4.58 6.10
C SER A 109 16.99 5.63 6.80
N PRO A 110 17.60 6.67 7.39
CA PRO A 110 16.88 7.88 7.79
C PRO A 110 16.07 8.45 6.63
N GLN A 111 15.02 9.21 6.95
CA GLN A 111 14.31 10.01 5.96
C GLN A 111 15.27 10.95 5.24
N VAL A 112 15.02 11.18 3.95
CA VAL A 112 15.91 11.94 3.05
C VAL A 112 15.27 13.25 2.59
N ASP A 113 16.09 14.20 2.13
CA ASP A 113 15.62 15.47 1.55
C ASP A 113 15.16 15.28 0.10
N SER A 114 14.17 14.41 -0.09
CA SER A 114 13.52 14.16 -1.38
C SER A 114 12.11 13.65 -1.15
N SER A 115 11.35 13.42 -2.22
CA SER A 115 9.95 13.00 -2.10
C SER A 115 9.73 11.51 -1.89
N VAL A 116 10.80 10.70 -1.89
CA VAL A 116 10.76 9.22 -1.76
C VAL A 116 10.58 8.73 -0.32
N ASN A 117 10.23 9.60 0.62
CA ASN A 117 9.89 9.15 1.96
C ASN A 117 8.44 8.63 2.02
N ALA A 118 8.21 7.55 2.77
CA ALA A 118 6.87 7.02 3.02
C ALA A 118 6.41 7.35 4.44
N VAL A 119 5.12 7.62 4.59
CA VAL A 119 4.48 7.63 5.91
C VAL A 119 4.19 6.20 6.37
N ALA A 120 4.09 5.98 7.68
CA ALA A 120 3.83 4.65 8.26
C ALA A 120 2.65 3.90 7.61
N ALA A 121 1.57 4.60 7.25
CA ALA A 121 0.39 4.00 6.63
C ALA A 121 0.70 3.34 5.27
N VAL A 122 1.62 3.93 4.48
CA VAL A 122 2.05 3.39 3.18
C VAL A 122 2.83 2.10 3.39
N THR A 123 3.80 2.12 4.29
CA THR A 123 4.60 0.94 4.65
C THR A 123 3.73 -0.19 5.15
N LYS A 124 2.80 0.10 6.08
CA LYS A 124 1.84 -0.91 6.57
C LYS A 124 0.99 -1.48 5.44
N SER A 125 0.51 -0.64 4.52
CA SER A 125 -0.33 -1.07 3.41
C SER A 125 0.42 -1.98 2.43
N ALA A 126 1.68 -1.65 2.10
CA ALA A 126 2.53 -2.47 1.23
C ALA A 126 2.78 -3.86 1.85
N VAL A 127 3.10 -3.92 3.14
CA VAL A 127 3.25 -5.20 3.86
C VAL A 127 1.94 -5.99 3.88
N ALA A 128 0.81 -5.33 4.16
CA ALA A 128 -0.50 -5.98 4.17
C ALA A 128 -0.89 -6.51 2.77
N TYR A 129 -0.50 -5.82 1.71
CA TYR A 129 -0.68 -6.28 0.33
C TYR A 129 0.07 -7.60 0.10
N CYS A 130 1.34 -7.70 0.49
CA CYS A 130 2.13 -8.92 0.35
C CYS A 130 1.46 -10.12 1.03
N LEU A 131 0.92 -9.93 2.24
CA LEU A 131 0.16 -10.98 2.92
C LEU A 131 -1.19 -11.26 2.27
N ARG A 132 -1.90 -10.24 1.80
CA ARG A 132 -3.17 -10.43 1.10
C ARG A 132 -3.00 -11.30 -0.15
N CYS A 133 -1.85 -11.23 -0.83
CA CYS A 133 -1.51 -12.10 -1.95
C CYS A 133 -1.27 -13.56 -1.54
N LEU A 134 -0.89 -13.83 -0.29
CA LEU A 134 -0.76 -15.18 0.26
C LEU A 134 -2.10 -15.78 0.72
N MET A 135 -3.10 -14.92 0.96
CA MET A 135 -4.44 -15.34 1.39
C MET A 135 -5.26 -15.91 0.23
N PRO A 136 -6.26 -16.75 0.52
CA PRO A 136 -7.17 -17.26 -0.51
C PRO A 136 -7.84 -16.13 -1.33
N PRO A 137 -8.16 -16.35 -2.62
CA PRO A 137 -8.76 -15.32 -3.48
C PRO A 137 -10.05 -14.71 -2.91
N HIS A 138 -10.87 -15.53 -2.25
CA HIS A 138 -12.15 -15.16 -1.64
C HIS A 138 -12.02 -14.45 -0.28
N ALA A 139 -10.79 -14.25 0.23
CA ALA A 139 -10.60 -13.59 1.52
C ALA A 139 -11.17 -12.16 1.52
N PRO A 140 -11.95 -11.77 2.54
CA PRO A 140 -12.48 -10.40 2.62
C PRO A 140 -11.36 -9.38 2.79
N SER A 141 -11.44 -8.27 2.05
CA SER A 141 -10.50 -7.15 2.19
C SER A 141 -10.99 -6.17 3.25
N ASN A 142 -10.61 -6.38 4.51
CA ASN A 142 -10.94 -5.50 5.63
C ASN A 142 -9.82 -5.48 6.69
N SER A 143 -9.96 -4.67 7.73
CA SER A 143 -8.92 -4.51 8.77
C SER A 143 -8.59 -5.77 9.58
N GLY A 144 -9.40 -6.83 9.50
CA GLY A 144 -9.20 -8.09 10.22
C GLY A 144 -7.88 -8.76 9.87
N TYR A 145 -7.48 -8.75 8.59
CA TYR A 145 -6.22 -9.39 8.17
C TYR A 145 -4.96 -8.62 8.62
N PHE A 146 -5.10 -7.42 9.19
CA PHE A 146 -3.99 -6.70 9.84
C PHE A 146 -3.75 -7.16 11.28
N ARG A 147 -4.72 -7.80 11.94
CA ARG A 147 -4.62 -8.17 13.36
C ARG A 147 -3.43 -9.10 13.70
N PRO A 148 -3.03 -10.09 12.86
CA PRO A 148 -1.85 -10.91 13.16
C PRO A 148 -0.52 -10.24 12.75
N LEU A 149 -0.55 -8.94 12.40
CA LEU A 149 0.65 -8.19 12.03
C LEU A 149 1.12 -7.28 13.16
N ARG A 150 2.40 -7.43 13.50
CA ARG A 150 3.12 -6.49 14.35
C ARG A 150 4.12 -5.70 13.52
N PHE A 151 4.14 -4.38 13.70
CA PHE A 151 5.02 -3.50 12.92
C PHE A 151 6.03 -2.80 13.83
N ILE A 152 7.31 -2.81 13.44
CA ILE A 152 8.35 -1.93 14.01
C ILE A 152 8.82 -1.00 12.89
N LEU A 153 8.39 0.26 12.96
CA LEU A 153 8.72 1.29 11.97
C LEU A 153 9.44 2.44 12.69
N PRO A 154 10.79 2.49 12.65
CA PRO A 154 11.53 3.58 13.30
C PRO A 154 11.04 4.95 12.80
N GLU A 155 10.53 5.79 13.68
CA GLU A 155 10.14 7.15 13.33
C GLU A 155 11.38 7.95 12.88
N GLY A 156 11.24 8.72 11.80
CA GLY A 156 12.38 9.43 11.22
C GLY A 156 13.11 8.65 10.13
N SER A 157 12.59 7.49 9.71
CA SER A 157 13.16 6.68 8.64
C SER A 157 12.46 6.93 7.30
N VAL A 158 13.06 6.46 6.20
CA VAL A 158 12.49 6.54 4.85
C VAL A 158 11.14 5.79 4.73
N VAL A 159 10.83 4.88 5.65
CA VAL A 159 9.57 4.11 5.70
C VAL A 159 8.59 4.61 6.78
N ASN A 160 8.97 5.61 7.58
CA ASN A 160 8.11 6.24 8.57
C ASN A 160 8.58 7.68 8.84
N ALA A 161 8.38 8.50 7.82
CA ALA A 161 8.85 9.88 7.81
C ALA A 161 8.07 10.76 8.79
N ARG A 162 8.76 11.70 9.42
CA ARG A 162 8.14 12.75 10.24
C ARG A 162 7.41 13.77 9.37
N PRO A 163 6.41 14.48 9.93
CA PRO A 163 5.78 15.62 9.27
C PRO A 163 6.83 16.62 8.72
N GLN A 164 6.40 17.42 7.74
CA GLN A 164 7.22 18.45 7.06
C GLN A 164 8.34 17.89 6.16
N HIS A 165 8.34 16.60 5.86
CA HIS A 165 9.17 16.00 4.81
C HIS A 165 8.33 15.66 3.58
N ALA A 166 8.93 15.72 2.39
CA ALA A 166 8.25 15.38 1.16
C ALA A 166 7.99 13.86 1.09
N VAL A 167 6.74 13.48 0.81
CA VAL A 167 6.29 12.07 0.81
C VAL A 167 5.53 11.65 -0.46
N SER A 168 5.47 12.52 -1.47
CA SER A 168 4.65 12.29 -2.67
C SER A 168 5.10 11.06 -3.46
N ALA A 169 6.40 10.81 -3.59
CA ALA A 169 6.92 9.61 -4.25
C ALA A 169 6.90 8.38 -3.32
N GLY A 170 6.69 8.57 -2.01
CA GLY A 170 6.50 7.48 -1.05
C GLY A 170 5.39 6.50 -1.44
N ASN A 171 4.26 7.03 -1.92
CA ASN A 171 3.11 6.24 -2.35
C ASN A 171 3.35 5.41 -3.61
N VAL A 172 4.24 5.87 -4.50
CA VAL A 172 4.32 5.37 -5.88
C VAL A 172 5.65 4.66 -6.19
N GLU A 173 6.74 5.03 -5.53
CA GLU A 173 8.06 4.40 -5.70
C GLU A 173 8.45 3.61 -4.45
N THR A 174 8.42 4.25 -3.28
CA THR A 174 8.88 3.61 -2.03
C THR A 174 7.99 2.46 -1.61
N SER A 175 6.67 2.58 -1.82
CA SER A 175 5.71 1.49 -1.60
C SER A 175 6.02 0.26 -2.47
N GLN A 176 6.47 0.47 -3.72
CA GLN A 176 6.86 -0.60 -4.63
C GLN A 176 8.14 -1.29 -4.13
N ARG A 177 9.15 -0.51 -3.71
CA ARG A 177 10.37 -1.10 -3.13
C ARG A 177 10.10 -1.81 -1.81
N ILE A 178 9.24 -1.28 -0.94
CA ILE A 178 8.80 -1.98 0.28
C ILE A 178 8.14 -3.31 -0.08
N THR A 179 7.29 -3.33 -1.11
CA THR A 179 6.66 -4.55 -1.60
C THR A 179 7.71 -5.56 -2.08
N ASP A 180 8.65 -5.12 -2.91
CA ASP A 180 9.75 -5.97 -3.42
C ASP A 180 10.56 -6.58 -2.27
N VAL A 181 11.01 -5.78 -1.28
CA VAL A 181 11.84 -6.31 -0.19
C VAL A 181 11.07 -7.23 0.74
N VAL A 182 9.78 -6.97 0.99
CA VAL A 182 8.94 -7.85 1.81
C VAL A 182 8.70 -9.17 1.08
N LEU A 183 8.43 -9.13 -0.23
CA LEU A 183 8.34 -10.35 -1.05
C LEU A 183 9.66 -11.12 -1.06
N ALA A 184 10.81 -10.45 -1.21
CA ALA A 184 12.12 -11.12 -1.16
C ALA A 184 12.41 -11.78 0.20
N ALA A 185 11.96 -11.19 1.31
CA ALA A 185 12.02 -11.84 2.62
C ALA A 185 11.09 -13.07 2.66
N LEU A 186 9.83 -12.92 2.25
CA LEU A 186 8.86 -14.03 2.24
C LEU A 186 9.24 -15.17 1.27
N GLN A 187 9.95 -14.86 0.19
CA GLN A 187 10.45 -15.86 -0.77
C GLN A 187 11.40 -16.85 -0.10
N GLN A 188 12.15 -16.43 0.92
CA GLN A 188 13.01 -17.34 1.69
C GLN A 188 12.18 -18.35 2.51
N ALA A 189 10.97 -17.97 2.93
CA ALA A 189 10.05 -18.84 3.66
C ALA A 189 9.21 -19.74 2.73
N ALA A 190 8.86 -19.24 1.56
CA ALA A 190 7.98 -19.91 0.60
C ALA A 190 8.47 -19.72 -0.86
N PRO A 191 9.63 -20.29 -1.22
CA PRO A 191 10.24 -20.10 -2.55
C PRO A 191 9.35 -20.60 -3.69
N ASP A 192 8.51 -21.61 -3.43
CA ASP A 192 7.58 -22.20 -4.40
C ASP A 192 6.24 -21.45 -4.51
N ARG A 193 6.09 -20.31 -3.81
CA ARG A 193 4.85 -19.51 -3.84
C ARG A 193 5.08 -18.04 -4.20
N ILE A 194 6.24 -17.49 -3.86
CA ILE A 194 6.52 -16.06 -4.03
C ILE A 194 7.28 -15.82 -5.34
N PRO A 195 6.77 -14.95 -6.24
CA PRO A 195 7.49 -14.56 -7.44
C PRO A 195 8.69 -13.66 -7.09
N ALA A 196 9.59 -13.50 -8.05
CA ALA A 196 10.62 -12.46 -8.00
C ALA A 196 10.00 -11.05 -7.97
N ALA A 197 10.82 -10.04 -7.66
CA ALA A 197 10.43 -8.64 -7.75
C ALA A 197 9.87 -8.29 -9.13
N SER A 198 8.86 -7.43 -9.16
CA SER A 198 8.27 -6.91 -10.40
C SER A 198 9.05 -5.66 -10.85
N ALA A 199 8.47 -4.84 -11.73
CA ALA A 199 9.13 -3.62 -12.22
C ALA A 199 9.61 -2.64 -11.12
N GLY A 200 9.03 -2.70 -9.92
CA GLY A 200 9.48 -1.92 -8.75
C GLY A 200 9.23 -0.41 -8.86
N THR A 201 8.32 0.01 -9.74
CA THR A 201 7.91 1.39 -9.98
C THR A 201 6.50 1.45 -10.57
N MET A 202 5.78 2.56 -10.35
CA MET A 202 4.52 2.85 -11.05
C MET A 202 4.73 3.56 -12.41
N SER A 203 5.99 3.87 -12.78
CA SER A 203 6.37 4.55 -14.02
C SER A 203 5.50 5.78 -14.31
N ASN A 204 5.65 6.78 -13.45
CA ASN A 204 4.80 7.96 -13.41
C ASN A 204 5.08 8.90 -14.60
N PHE A 205 4.10 9.08 -15.48
CA PHE A 205 4.15 10.02 -16.59
C PHE A 205 3.20 11.19 -16.32
N THR A 206 3.78 12.38 -16.15
CA THR A 206 3.00 13.60 -15.88
C THR A 206 3.25 14.64 -16.97
N TYR A 207 2.17 15.29 -17.40
CA TYR A 207 2.23 16.35 -18.40
C TYR A 207 1.11 17.36 -18.17
N GLY A 208 1.29 18.60 -18.61
CA GLY A 208 0.31 19.65 -18.39
C GLY A 208 0.66 20.93 -19.15
N GLY A 209 -0.30 21.84 -19.20
CA GLY A 209 -0.15 23.10 -19.93
C GLY A 209 -1.47 23.85 -20.02
N TYR A 210 -1.63 24.60 -21.11
CA TYR A 210 -2.85 25.33 -21.43
C TYR A 210 -3.39 24.84 -22.77
N ARG A 211 -4.71 24.68 -22.85
CA ARG A 211 -5.41 24.42 -24.12
C ARG A 211 -5.44 25.70 -24.96
N GLU A 212 -5.83 25.57 -26.23
CA GLU A 212 -5.96 26.73 -27.15
C GLU A 212 -6.90 27.82 -26.62
N ASP A 213 -7.93 27.43 -25.86
CA ASP A 213 -8.88 28.35 -25.21
C ASP A 213 -8.36 28.98 -23.90
N GLY A 214 -7.09 28.73 -23.54
CA GLY A 214 -6.48 29.23 -22.32
C GLY A 214 -6.81 28.44 -21.05
N THR A 215 -7.59 27.36 -21.14
CA THR A 215 -7.92 26.53 -19.98
C THR A 215 -6.72 25.68 -19.55
N PRO A 216 -6.29 25.70 -18.27
CA PRO A 216 -5.21 24.84 -17.81
C PRO A 216 -5.63 23.36 -17.82
N PHE A 217 -4.65 22.50 -18.04
CA PHE A 217 -4.81 21.05 -17.90
C PHE A 217 -3.57 20.43 -17.25
N ALA A 218 -3.77 19.33 -16.54
CA ALA A 218 -2.71 18.52 -15.98
C ALA A 218 -3.18 17.06 -16.02
N SER A 219 -2.32 16.18 -16.50
CA SER A 219 -2.55 14.75 -16.56
C SER A 219 -1.44 14.00 -15.83
N TYR A 220 -1.83 12.88 -15.24
CA TYR A 220 -0.96 11.98 -14.51
C TYR A 220 -1.38 10.55 -14.87
N GLU A 221 -0.53 9.90 -15.65
CA GLU A 221 -0.66 8.51 -16.04
C GLU A 221 0.36 7.64 -15.30
N THR A 222 -0.04 6.41 -14.99
CA THR A 222 0.86 5.36 -14.48
C THR A 222 1.00 4.31 -15.56
N ILE A 223 2.23 4.02 -15.98
CA ILE A 223 2.49 3.02 -17.02
C ILE A 223 2.76 1.68 -16.33
N PRO A 224 2.01 0.61 -16.64
CA PRO A 224 2.26 -0.68 -16.03
C PRO A 224 3.67 -1.18 -16.39
N GLY A 225 4.31 -1.84 -15.42
CA GLY A 225 5.55 -2.57 -15.65
C GLY A 225 5.31 -4.07 -15.62
N GLY A 226 6.30 -4.84 -16.08
CA GLY A 226 6.23 -6.30 -16.08
C GLY A 226 6.18 -6.90 -14.66
N ALA A 227 5.55 -8.06 -14.56
CA ALA A 227 5.53 -8.86 -13.35
C ALA A 227 6.81 -9.69 -13.21
N GLY A 228 7.22 -9.96 -11.97
CA GLY A 228 8.34 -10.86 -11.69
C GLY A 228 7.98 -12.31 -12.04
N GLY A 229 8.95 -13.05 -12.60
CA GLY A 229 8.79 -14.49 -12.83
C GLY A 229 8.62 -15.27 -11.53
N GLY A 230 7.90 -16.38 -11.58
CA GLY A 230 7.59 -17.17 -10.40
C GLY A 230 7.64 -18.68 -10.65
N PRO A 231 7.34 -19.47 -9.62
CA PRO A 231 7.36 -20.93 -9.68
C PRO A 231 6.48 -21.52 -10.80
N GLY A 232 5.41 -20.81 -11.17
CA GLY A 232 4.48 -21.22 -12.23
C GLY A 232 4.87 -20.79 -13.66
N GLY A 233 5.94 -20.00 -13.85
CA GLY A 233 6.36 -19.57 -15.18
C GLY A 233 7.04 -18.20 -15.22
N THR A 234 7.29 -17.74 -16.45
CA THR A 234 7.84 -16.41 -16.72
C THR A 234 6.87 -15.32 -16.27
N GLY A 235 7.41 -14.17 -15.90
CA GLY A 235 6.60 -13.00 -15.56
C GLY A 235 5.86 -12.45 -16.78
N GLU A 236 4.70 -11.85 -16.54
CA GLU A 236 3.91 -11.19 -17.59
C GLU A 236 4.59 -9.89 -18.05
N PRO A 237 4.64 -9.62 -19.37
CA PRO A 237 5.15 -8.35 -19.88
C PRO A 237 4.20 -7.20 -19.53
N GLY A 238 4.78 -6.02 -19.31
CA GLY A 238 4.06 -4.77 -19.03
C GLY A 238 3.63 -4.02 -20.29
#